data_AF-A0AA50H6N9-F1
#
_entry.id   AF-A0AA50H6N9-F1
#
_cell.length_a   1.000
_cell.length_b   1.000
_cell.length_c   1.000
_cell.angle_alpha   90.00
_cell.angle_beta   90.00
_cell.angle_gamma   90.00
#
_symmetry.space_group_name_H-M   'P 1'
#
loop_
_entity.id
_entity.type
_entity.pdbx_description
1 polymer ?
#
loop_
_entity_poly.entity_id
_entity_poly.type
_entity_poly.pdbx_seq_one_letter_code
_entity_poly.pdbx_strand_id
1 'polypeptide(L)'
;MQALSSEEIECIAAVRSFKTDFDTTFVPTHPLMEGYALAVFADCVKVVPVTQVLRGGPNFARIFLDPGYSSLIVSRAIDLGGEGDLVTIMRMIHRTNDQTQPSKKDVKRAVKASVAFIQRVAALQTDWLFHGLSSTHH
;
A
#
# COMPACT_ATOMS: atom_id res chain seq x y z
N MET A 1 24.23 -7.60 12.01
CA MET A 1 22.80 -7.21 12.04
C MET A 1 22.74 -5.78 12.58
N GLN A 2 22.29 -4.80 11.80
CA GLN A 2 21.97 -3.48 12.34
C GLN A 2 20.62 -3.58 13.05
N ALA A 3 20.53 -3.03 14.26
CA ALA A 3 19.27 -2.92 14.98
C ALA A 3 18.33 -1.94 14.26
N LEU A 4 17.06 -2.29 14.15
CA LEU A 4 16.02 -1.41 13.58
C LEU A 4 15.86 -0.17 14.48
N SER A 5 15.62 1.00 13.88
CA SER A 5 15.30 2.20 14.66
C SER A 5 13.87 2.12 15.22
N SER A 6 13.56 2.87 16.28
CA SER A 6 12.19 2.92 16.84
C SER A 6 11.15 3.32 15.77
N GLU A 7 11.47 4.30 14.93
CA GLU A 7 10.67 4.71 13.76
C GLU A 7 10.37 3.52 12.82
N GLU A 8 11.36 2.66 12.59
CA GLU A 8 11.21 1.53 11.68
C GLU A 8 10.36 0.41 12.29
N ILE A 9 10.47 0.20 13.61
CA ILE A 9 9.63 -0.73 14.35
C ILE A 9 8.17 -0.27 14.32
N GLU A 10 7.91 1.01 14.59
CA GLU A 10 6.57 1.60 14.52
C GLU A 10 6.01 1.50 13.10
N CYS A 11 6.83 1.76 12.09
CA CYS A 11 6.39 1.64 10.71
C CYS A 11 5.97 0.22 10.34
N ILE A 12 6.78 -0.76 10.71
CA ILE A 12 6.49 -2.18 10.48
C ILE A 12 5.22 -2.59 11.23
N ALA A 13 5.06 -2.17 12.49
CA ALA A 13 3.89 -2.48 13.29
C ALA A 13 2.59 -1.95 12.66
N ALA A 14 2.59 -0.71 12.19
CA ALA A 14 1.43 -0.09 11.55
C ALA A 14 1.06 -0.78 10.22
N VAL A 15 2.04 -1.17 9.39
CA VAL A 15 1.77 -1.93 8.15
C VAL A 15 1.22 -3.33 8.45
N ARG A 16 1.73 -4.00 9.48
CA ARG A 16 1.22 -5.32 9.92
C ARG A 16 -0.17 -5.25 10.52
N SER A 17 -0.47 -4.22 11.31
CA SER A 17 -1.81 -3.95 11.81
C SER A 17 -2.77 -3.76 10.65
N PHE A 18 -2.41 -2.88 9.70
CA PHE A 18 -3.20 -2.67 8.49
C PHE A 18 -3.44 -3.98 7.73
N LYS A 19 -2.42 -4.81 7.52
CA LYS A 19 -2.57 -6.09 6.82
C LYS A 19 -3.54 -7.02 7.56
N THR A 20 -3.41 -7.13 8.87
CA THR A 20 -4.29 -7.97 9.70
C THR A 20 -5.74 -7.53 9.59
N ASP A 21 -5.98 -6.23 9.67
CA ASP A 21 -7.32 -5.65 9.52
C ASP A 21 -7.85 -5.83 8.08
N PHE A 22 -6.98 -5.70 7.09
CA PHE A 22 -7.30 -5.85 5.68
C PHE A 22 -7.60 -7.31 5.28
N ASP A 23 -6.94 -8.29 5.91
CA ASP A 23 -7.19 -9.72 5.71
C ASP A 23 -8.50 -10.17 6.36
N THR A 24 -8.83 -9.58 7.52
CA THR A 24 -10.06 -9.91 8.27
C THR A 24 -11.29 -9.20 7.72
N THR A 25 -11.10 -8.03 7.10
CA THR A 25 -12.17 -7.27 6.48
C THR A 25 -12.21 -7.59 4.99
N PHE A 26 -13.17 -8.40 4.55
CA PHE A 26 -13.46 -8.50 3.12
C PHE A 26 -13.88 -7.11 2.64
N VAL A 27 -12.96 -6.36 2.01
CA VAL A 27 -13.29 -5.11 1.35
C VAL A 27 -14.09 -5.49 0.13
N PRO A 28 -15.43 -5.34 0.13
CA PRO A 28 -16.21 -5.69 -1.04
C PRO A 28 -15.76 -4.73 -2.13
N THR A 29 -15.53 -5.23 -3.33
CA THR A 29 -15.68 -4.44 -4.55
C THR A 29 -17.13 -3.97 -4.58
N HIS A 30 -17.45 -2.90 -3.84
CA HIS A 30 -18.81 -2.38 -3.80
C HIS A 30 -19.15 -2.01 -5.26
N PRO A 31 -20.32 -2.38 -5.79
CA PRO A 31 -20.67 -2.16 -7.20
C PRO A 31 -20.73 -0.67 -7.63
N LEU A 32 -20.51 0.26 -6.69
CA LEU A 32 -20.41 1.71 -6.91
C LEU A 32 -19.02 2.28 -6.58
N MET A 33 -18.08 1.46 -6.13
CA MET A 33 -16.69 1.86 -5.98
C MET A 33 -16.00 1.73 -7.34
N GLU A 34 -15.63 2.85 -7.93
CA GLU A 34 -14.70 2.94 -9.07
C GLU A 34 -13.26 2.48 -8.68
N GLY A 35 -13.14 1.48 -7.80
CA GLY A 35 -11.91 1.05 -7.15
C GLY A 35 -11.65 1.69 -5.79
N TYR A 36 -10.56 1.23 -5.17
CA TYR A 36 -10.02 1.76 -3.92
C TYR A 36 -8.55 2.14 -4.09
N ALA A 37 -8.07 2.99 -3.20
CA ALA A 37 -6.68 3.34 -3.07
C ALA A 37 -6.19 2.99 -1.66
N LEU A 38 -4.88 2.75 -1.53
CA LEU A 38 -4.22 2.74 -0.24
C LEU A 38 -3.74 4.17 0.06
N ALA A 39 -4.28 4.76 1.11
CA ALA A 39 -3.76 6.00 1.68
C ALA A 39 -2.74 5.64 2.76
N VAL A 40 -1.47 5.94 2.52
CA VAL A 40 -0.37 5.73 3.46
C VAL A 40 -0.09 7.05 4.16
N PHE A 41 -0.30 7.09 5.47
CA PHE A 41 0.03 8.21 6.36
C PHE A 41 1.37 7.96 7.04
N ALA A 42 1.79 8.87 7.94
CA ALA A 42 3.02 8.70 8.72
C ALA A 42 2.91 7.62 9.81
N ASP A 43 1.68 7.28 10.22
CA ASP A 43 1.36 6.45 11.38
C ASP A 43 0.45 5.25 11.05
N CYS A 44 -0.17 5.23 9.87
CA CYS A 44 -1.11 4.18 9.48
C CYS A 44 -1.26 4.05 7.96
N VAL A 45 -1.85 2.93 7.53
CA VAL A 45 -2.33 2.72 6.16
C VAL A 45 -3.84 2.50 6.21
N LYS A 46 -4.57 3.10 5.27
CA LYS A 46 -6.03 2.98 5.17
C LYS A 46 -6.46 2.66 3.75
N VAL A 47 -7.53 1.87 3.63
CA VAL A 47 -8.25 1.73 2.36
C VAL A 47 -9.23 2.88 2.23
N VAL A 48 -9.21 3.57 1.08
CA VAL A 48 -10.15 4.66 0.79
C VAL A 48 -10.74 4.48 -0.61
N PRO A 49 -12.02 4.80 -0.85
CA PRO A 49 -12.55 4.90 -2.20
C PRO A 49 -11.77 5.92 -3.04
N VAL A 50 -11.54 5.64 -4.32
CA VAL A 50 -10.82 6.57 -5.23
C VAL A 50 -11.51 7.93 -5.30
N THR A 51 -12.84 7.95 -5.22
CA THR A 51 -13.69 9.14 -5.23
C THR A 51 -13.64 9.94 -3.92
N GLN A 52 -13.13 9.36 -2.83
CA GLN A 52 -13.04 10.07 -1.56
C GLN A 52 -11.99 11.19 -1.65
N VAL A 53 -12.44 12.42 -1.39
CA VAL A 53 -11.55 13.57 -1.22
C VAL A 53 -11.08 13.60 0.23
N LEU A 54 -9.79 13.36 0.44
CA LEU A 54 -9.15 13.51 1.74
C LEU A 54 -8.73 14.97 1.90
N ARG A 55 -9.49 15.78 2.65
CA ARG A 55 -9.15 17.19 2.94
C ARG A 55 -8.57 17.32 4.36
N GLY A 56 -7.47 18.07 4.49
CA GLY A 56 -7.03 18.64 5.77
C GLY A 56 -6.32 17.69 6.74
N GLY A 57 -5.30 16.95 6.31
CA GLY A 57 -4.49 16.09 7.18
C GLY A 57 -2.99 16.18 6.90
N PRO A 58 -2.14 15.48 7.67
CA PRO A 58 -0.71 15.33 7.38
C PRO A 58 -0.49 14.85 5.94
N ASN A 59 0.69 15.12 5.34
CA ASN A 59 0.96 14.62 4.00
C ASN A 59 0.79 13.09 3.99
N PHE A 60 0.23 12.58 2.92
CA PHE A 60 0.01 11.15 2.72
C PHE A 60 0.31 10.80 1.27
N ALA A 61 0.73 9.56 1.03
CA ALA A 61 0.81 9.01 -0.31
C ALA A 61 -0.49 8.28 -0.62
N ARG A 62 -1.05 8.55 -1.81
CA ARG A 62 -2.18 7.80 -2.33
C ARG A 62 -1.70 6.84 -3.42
N ILE A 63 -1.82 5.55 -3.16
CA ILE A 63 -1.51 4.50 -4.12
C ILE A 63 -2.83 4.08 -4.77
N PHE A 64 -3.03 4.49 -6.02
CA PHE A 64 -4.17 4.04 -6.81
C PHE A 64 -3.96 2.60 -7.25
N LEU A 65 -4.95 1.77 -6.99
CA LEU A 65 -4.99 0.38 -7.42
C LEU A 65 -6.10 0.24 -8.46
N ASP A 66 -5.89 -0.65 -9.44
CA ASP A 66 -6.90 -0.94 -10.43
C ASP A 66 -8.17 -1.49 -9.74
N PRO A 67 -9.38 -1.04 -10.11
CA PRO A 67 -10.62 -1.54 -9.53
C PRO A 67 -10.78 -3.07 -9.61
N GLY A 68 -10.13 -3.72 -10.58
CA GLY A 68 -10.11 -5.17 -10.74
C GLY A 68 -9.18 -5.91 -9.78
N TYR A 69 -8.34 -5.22 -9.00
CA TYR A 69 -7.44 -5.88 -8.05
C TYR A 69 -8.19 -6.33 -6.79
N SER A 70 -8.31 -7.65 -6.65
CA SER A 70 -8.83 -8.28 -5.45
C SER A 70 -7.97 -7.96 -4.23
N SER A 71 -8.61 -7.80 -3.07
CA SER A 71 -7.94 -7.62 -1.77
C SER A 71 -6.94 -8.74 -1.48
N LEU A 72 -7.22 -9.97 -1.93
CA LEU A 72 -6.31 -11.11 -1.79
C LEU A 72 -4.98 -10.88 -2.51
N ILE A 73 -5.01 -10.31 -3.72
CA ILE A 73 -3.80 -10.01 -4.51
C ILE A 73 -2.98 -8.91 -3.84
N VAL A 74 -3.65 -7.90 -3.30
CA VAL A 74 -2.99 -6.82 -2.55
C VAL A 74 -2.36 -7.35 -1.26
N SER A 75 -3.07 -8.18 -0.49
CA SER A 75 -2.52 -8.83 0.70
C SER A 75 -1.30 -9.69 0.37
N ARG A 76 -1.39 -10.48 -0.70
CA ARG A 76 -0.27 -11.29 -1.18
C ARG A 76 0.92 -10.45 -1.63
N ALA A 77 0.68 -9.28 -2.23
CA ALA A 77 1.73 -8.34 -2.58
C ALA A 77 2.47 -7.83 -1.33
N ILE A 78 1.75 -7.57 -0.22
CA ILE A 78 2.35 -7.17 1.06
C ILE A 78 3.30 -8.26 1.57
N ASP A 79 2.86 -9.53 1.58
CA ASP A 79 3.70 -10.67 1.98
C ASP A 79 4.96 -10.82 1.12
N LEU A 80 4.86 -10.53 -0.18
CA LEU A 80 5.94 -10.71 -1.14
C LEU A 80 6.84 -9.48 -1.28
N GLY A 81 7.07 -8.77 -0.18
CA GLY A 81 7.98 -7.62 -0.10
C GLY A 81 7.29 -6.26 -0.17
N GLY A 82 5.97 -6.22 -0.39
CA GLY A 82 5.20 -4.98 -0.34
C GLY A 82 5.17 -4.34 1.05
N GLU A 83 5.36 -5.11 2.14
CA GLU A 83 5.58 -4.55 3.49
C GLU A 83 6.73 -3.54 3.49
N GLY A 84 7.86 -3.88 2.86
CA GLY A 84 9.03 -3.00 2.78
C GLY A 84 8.77 -1.76 1.92
N ASP A 85 7.97 -1.88 0.87
CA ASP A 85 7.56 -0.75 0.04
C ASP A 85 6.68 0.22 0.86
N LEU A 86 5.66 -0.28 1.56
CA LEU A 86 4.76 0.52 2.41
C LEU A 86 5.50 1.17 3.59
N VAL A 87 6.38 0.43 4.27
CA VAL A 87 7.25 0.98 5.33
C VAL A 87 8.14 2.09 4.79
N THR A 88 8.71 1.92 3.59
CA THR A 88 9.54 2.95 2.97
C THR A 88 8.73 4.22 2.70
N ILE A 89 7.53 4.08 2.14
CA ILE A 89 6.63 5.23 1.88
C ILE A 89 6.32 5.95 3.20
N MET A 90 5.90 5.21 4.22
CA MET A 90 5.51 5.77 5.52
C MET A 90 6.65 6.54 6.19
N ARG A 91 7.88 5.98 6.19
CA ARG A 91 9.07 6.67 6.70
C ARG A 91 9.38 7.97 5.95
N MET A 92 9.26 7.95 4.63
CA MET A 92 9.50 9.17 3.84
C MET A 92 8.44 10.22 4.14
N ILE A 93 7.18 9.83 4.29
CA ILE A 93 6.10 10.73 4.68
C ILE A 93 6.36 11.34 6.06
N HIS A 94 6.68 10.51 7.05
CA HIS A 94 7.03 10.95 8.41
C HIS A 94 8.10 12.05 8.37
N ARG A 95 9.23 11.78 7.70
CA ARG A 95 10.32 12.74 7.54
C ARG A 95 9.93 14.01 6.80
N THR A 96 9.08 13.90 5.78
CA THR A 96 8.63 15.07 5.04
C THR A 96 7.61 15.92 5.81
N ASN A 97 6.84 15.33 6.72
CA ASN A 97 5.89 16.05 7.56
C ASN A 97 6.59 16.91 8.62
N ASP A 98 7.74 16.45 9.12
CA ASP A 98 8.54 17.19 10.11
C ASP A 98 9.39 18.31 9.50
N GLN A 99 9.38 18.45 8.17
CA GLN A 99 10.20 19.41 7.44
C GLN A 99 9.37 20.56 6.90
N THR A 100 9.82 21.80 7.16
CA THR A 100 9.25 23.01 6.55
C THR A 100 9.38 23.01 5.02
N GLN A 101 10.40 22.33 4.49
CA GLN A 101 10.58 22.09 3.06
C GLN A 101 10.98 20.62 2.82
N PRO A 102 10.09 19.79 2.26
CA PRO A 102 10.35 18.38 2.02
C PRO A 102 11.58 18.13 1.13
N SER A 103 12.45 17.23 1.59
CA SER A 103 13.56 16.70 0.80
C SER A 103 13.07 16.05 -0.50
N LYS A 104 13.53 16.57 -1.66
CA LYS A 104 13.25 15.97 -2.98
C LYS A 104 13.71 14.51 -3.06
N LYS A 105 14.74 14.12 -2.31
CA LYS A 105 15.24 12.75 -2.26
C LYS A 105 14.26 11.82 -1.57
N ASP A 106 13.65 12.26 -0.48
CA ASP A 106 12.69 11.47 0.28
C ASP A 106 11.37 11.33 -0.50
N VAL A 107 10.91 12.42 -1.14
CA VAL A 107 9.78 12.37 -2.09
C VAL A 107 10.04 11.38 -3.22
N LYS A 108 11.22 11.44 -3.87
CA LYS A 108 11.58 10.50 -4.95
C LYS A 108 11.62 9.05 -4.46
N ARG A 109 12.06 8.81 -3.23
CA ARG A 109 12.11 7.48 -2.64
C ARG A 109 10.71 6.94 -2.33
N ALA A 110 9.81 7.79 -1.81
CA ALA A 110 8.41 7.45 -1.62
C ALA A 110 7.75 7.07 -2.95
N VAL A 111 7.93 7.89 -3.99
CA VAL A 111 7.39 7.61 -5.33
C VAL A 111 7.92 6.29 -5.89
N LYS A 112 9.24 6.02 -5.76
CA LYS A 112 9.81 4.76 -6.23
C LYS A 112 9.21 3.54 -5.51
N ALA A 113 9.02 3.63 -4.20
CA ALA A 113 8.41 2.57 -3.41
C ALA A 113 6.92 2.37 -3.78
N SER A 114 6.17 3.45 -4.01
CA SER A 114 4.78 3.37 -4.51
C SER A 114 4.71 2.65 -5.86
N VAL A 115 5.61 2.97 -6.80
CA VAL A 115 5.67 2.30 -8.10
C VAL A 115 6.02 0.82 -7.95
N ALA A 116 6.99 0.48 -7.10
CA ALA A 116 7.38 -0.90 -6.85
C ALA A 116 6.21 -1.72 -6.27
N PHE A 117 5.46 -1.14 -5.32
CA PHE A 117 4.28 -1.77 -4.75
C PHE A 117 3.20 -2.02 -5.81
N ILE A 118 2.85 -1.02 -6.63
CA ILE A 118 1.85 -1.16 -7.70
C ILE A 118 2.27 -2.25 -8.69
N GLN A 119 3.54 -2.25 -9.12
CA GLN A 119 4.06 -3.26 -10.05
C GLN A 119 3.97 -4.68 -9.48
N ARG A 120 4.17 -4.83 -8.17
CA ARG A 120 4.04 -6.13 -7.49
C ARG A 120 2.60 -6.64 -7.48
N VAL A 121 1.64 -5.76 -7.17
CA VAL A 121 0.21 -6.09 -7.24
C VAL A 121 -0.17 -6.48 -8.67
N ALA A 122 0.26 -5.71 -9.67
CA ALA A 122 -0.03 -5.97 -11.07
C ALA A 122 0.56 -7.31 -11.57
N ALA A 123 1.78 -7.64 -11.16
CA ALA A 123 2.42 -8.92 -11.51
C ALA A 123 1.62 -10.10 -10.95
N LEU A 124 1.22 -10.03 -9.68
CA LEU A 124 0.43 -11.09 -9.05
C LEU A 124 -0.97 -11.24 -9.66
N GLN A 125 -1.63 -10.13 -10.03
CA GLN A 125 -2.89 -10.19 -10.75
C GLN A 125 -2.73 -10.88 -12.10
N THR A 126 -1.65 -10.55 -12.82
CA THR A 126 -1.32 -11.15 -14.12
C THR A 126 -1.12 -12.65 -13.98
N ASP A 127 -0.27 -13.08 -13.06
CA ASP A 127 0.00 -14.50 -12.80
C ASP A 127 -1.28 -15.25 -12.42
N TRP A 128 -2.14 -14.65 -11.58
CA TRP A 128 -3.42 -15.24 -11.19
C TRP A 128 -4.37 -15.42 -12.37
N LEU A 129 -4.46 -14.45 -13.28
CA LEU A 129 -5.28 -14.57 -14.49
C LEU A 129 -4.75 -15.67 -15.43
N PHE A 130 -3.44 -15.74 -15.67
CA PHE A 130 -2.85 -16.74 -16.56
C PHE A 130 -2.89 -18.17 -15.99
N HIS A 131 -2.64 -18.35 -14.69
CA HIS A 131 -2.60 -19.67 -14.06
C HIS A 131 -3.96 -20.11 -13.47
N GLY A 132 -4.82 -19.17 -13.08
CA GLY A 132 -6.18 -19.46 -12.60
C GLY A 132 -7.10 -19.97 -13.71
N LEU A 133 -6.94 -19.47 -14.95
CA LEU A 133 -7.66 -19.98 -16.13
C LEU A 133 -7.18 -21.37 -16.57
N SER A 134 -6.00 -21.80 -16.15
CA SER A 134 -5.46 -23.12 -16.49
C SER A 134 -5.96 -24.25 -15.57
N SER A 135 -6.68 -23.93 -14.47
CA SER A 135 -7.11 -24.92 -13.47
C SER A 135 -8.58 -25.35 -13.60
N THR A 136 -9.32 -24.88 -14.61
CA THR A 136 -10.73 -25.27 -14.86
C THR A 136 -10.92 -26.35 -15.93
N HIS A 137 -9.84 -27.03 -16.32
CA HIS A 137 -9.89 -28.19 -17.22
C HIS A 137 -9.26 -29.42 -16.56
N HIS A 138 -9.91 -29.98 -15.57
CA HIS A 138 -9.73 -31.39 -15.16
C HIS A 138 -11.01 -31.97 -14.60
#